data_AF-A0A554KXR4-F1
#
_entry.id   AF-A0A554KXR4-F1
#
_cell.length_a   1.000
_cell.length_b   1.000
_cell.length_c   1.000
_cell.angle_alpha   90.00
_cell.angle_beta   90.00
_cell.angle_gamma   90.00
#
_symmetry.space_group_name_H-M   'P 1'
#
loop_
_entity.id
_entity.type
_entity.pdbx_description
1 polymer ?
#
loop_
_entity_poly.entity_id
_entity_poly.type
_entity_poly.pdbx_seq_one_letter_code
_entity_poly.pdbx_strand_id
1 'polypeptide(L)'
;MALNVEAFHPERNEWIKLSQLNPGDRPASMSQNKPDGTREVYLFECAPDNSHSTVNRSTSGADASNPDIRIVVTEGLELIKELRRGDDPFVLTLLTDNSSQRRIMRFTHS
;
A
#
# COMPACT_ATOMS: atom_id res chain seq x y z
N MET A 1 -4.95 -14.87 9.98
CA MET A 1 -4.78 -14.69 8.53
C MET A 1 -4.64 -13.20 8.28
N ALA A 2 -3.96 -12.78 7.22
CA ALA A 2 -3.32 -11.47 7.18
C ALA A 2 -3.21 -10.94 5.75
N LEU A 3 -3.06 -9.63 5.62
CA LEU A 3 -2.65 -8.99 4.38
C LEU A 3 -1.12 -9.08 4.25
N ASN A 4 -0.62 -9.81 3.27
CA ASN A 4 0.80 -9.76 2.91
C ASN A 4 1.04 -8.68 1.87
N VAL A 5 2.12 -7.92 2.07
CA VAL A 5 2.58 -6.89 1.14
C VAL A 5 4.01 -7.20 0.72
N GLU A 6 4.22 -7.35 -0.57
CA GLU A 6 5.49 -7.74 -1.17
C GLU A 6 5.90 -6.75 -2.24
N ALA A 7 7.21 -6.60 -2.46
CA ALA A 7 7.76 -5.83 -3.57
C ALA A 7 8.56 -6.75 -4.50
N PHE A 8 8.40 -6.55 -5.80
CA PHE A 8 9.20 -7.24 -6.80
C PHE A 8 10.62 -6.68 -6.83
N HIS A 9 11.62 -7.55 -6.76
CA HIS A 9 13.03 -7.21 -6.90
C HIS A 9 13.52 -7.59 -8.30
N PRO A 10 13.65 -6.63 -9.23
CA PRO A 10 13.87 -6.92 -10.65
C PRO A 10 15.19 -7.65 -10.92
N GLU A 11 16.27 -7.29 -10.22
CA GLU A 11 17.59 -7.91 -10.45
C GLU A 11 17.65 -9.38 -10.02
N ARG A 12 16.76 -9.78 -9.09
CA ARG A 12 16.70 -11.13 -8.54
C ARG A 12 15.51 -11.92 -9.06
N ASN A 13 14.61 -11.26 -9.80
CA ASN A 13 13.35 -11.81 -10.30
C ASN A 13 12.53 -12.51 -9.19
N GLU A 14 12.46 -11.90 -8.01
CA GLU A 14 11.79 -12.47 -6.83
C GLU A 14 10.83 -11.46 -6.16
N TRP A 15 9.88 -11.98 -5.40
CA TRP A 15 9.02 -11.17 -4.53
C TRP A 15 9.61 -11.16 -3.12
N ILE A 16 9.83 -9.96 -2.58
CA ILE A 16 10.36 -9.75 -1.24
C ILE A 16 9.23 -9.27 -0.35
N LYS A 17 8.98 -9.99 0.75
CA LYS A 17 8.02 -9.58 1.77
C LYS A 17 8.49 -8.29 2.45
N LEU A 18 7.68 -7.24 2.37
CA LEU A 18 7.95 -5.98 3.04
C LEU A 18 7.18 -5.84 4.35
N SER A 19 5.92 -6.29 4.37
CA SER A 19 5.08 -6.19 5.55
C SER A 19 3.99 -7.26 5.57
N GLN A 20 3.43 -7.47 6.76
CA GLN A 20 2.24 -8.26 6.98
C GLN A 20 1.36 -7.52 7.99
N LEU A 21 0.11 -7.28 7.63
CA LEU A 21 -0.88 -6.70 8.53
C LEU A 21 -1.83 -7.80 9.00
N ASN A 22 -1.86 -8.03 10.31
CA ASN A 22 -2.79 -8.93 10.96
C ASN A 22 -4.17 -8.26 11.10
N PRO A 23 -5.22 -9.04 11.37
CA PRO A 23 -6.57 -8.51 11.55
C PRO A 23 -6.62 -7.51 12.71
N GLY A 24 -7.08 -6.29 12.43
CA GLY A 24 -7.17 -5.23 13.43
C GLY A 24 -5.86 -4.48 13.69
N ASP A 25 -4.77 -4.81 12.99
CA ASP A 25 -3.58 -3.95 12.96
C ASP A 25 -3.94 -2.57 12.39
N ARG A 26 -3.19 -1.54 12.80
CA ARG A 26 -3.37 -0.20 12.23
C ARG A 26 -3.14 -0.23 10.72
N PRO A 27 -3.88 0.57 9.94
CA PRO A 27 -3.65 0.69 8.50
C PRO A 27 -2.22 1.11 8.21
N ALA A 28 -1.64 0.51 7.17
CA ALA A 28 -0.35 0.91 6.64
C ALA A 28 -0.55 1.71 5.36
N SER A 29 0.48 2.46 4.96
CA SER A 29 0.38 3.34 3.80
C SER A 29 1.67 3.45 3.01
N MET A 30 1.50 3.78 1.73
CA MET A 30 2.60 4.07 0.81
C MET A 30 2.21 5.20 -0.12
N SER A 31 3.19 5.93 -0.61
CA SER A 31 2.92 7.10 -1.44
C SER A 31 3.38 6.93 -2.86
N GLN A 32 2.64 7.59 -3.73
CA GLN A 32 2.86 7.70 -5.15
C GLN A 32 3.13 9.16 -5.48
N ASN A 33 4.32 9.46 -5.99
CA ASN A 33 4.58 10.77 -6.60
C ASN A 33 4.16 10.73 -8.05
N LYS A 34 3.30 11.67 -8.43
CA LYS A 34 2.88 11.84 -9.81
C LYS A 34 3.83 12.79 -10.54
N PRO A 35 3.93 12.65 -11.88
CA PRO A 35 4.72 13.56 -12.70
C PRO A 35 4.27 15.04 -12.63
N ASP A 36 3.01 15.29 -12.28
CA ASP A 36 2.45 16.64 -12.11
C ASP A 36 2.81 17.30 -10.76
N GLY A 37 3.63 16.63 -9.94
CA GLY A 37 4.05 17.10 -8.62
C GLY A 37 3.04 16.82 -7.51
N THR A 38 1.88 16.24 -7.82
CA THR A 38 0.91 15.81 -6.81
C THR A 38 1.32 14.46 -6.19
N ARG A 39 0.79 14.20 -5.00
CA ARG A 39 1.03 12.96 -4.26
C ARG A 39 -0.28 12.26 -3.96
N GLU A 40 -0.31 10.97 -4.26
CA GLU A 40 -1.35 10.08 -3.76
C GLU A 40 -0.79 9.18 -2.67
N VAL A 41 -1.67 8.74 -1.78
CA VAL A 41 -1.37 7.79 -0.73
C VAL A 41 -2.28 6.59 -0.94
N TYR A 42 -1.67 5.42 -1.00
CA TYR A 42 -2.37 4.16 -0.92
C TYR A 42 -2.37 3.72 0.53
N LEU A 43 -3.57 3.61 1.12
CA LEU A 43 -3.78 3.03 2.44
C LEU A 43 -4.27 1.59 2.28
N PHE A 44 -3.77 0.71 3.11
CA PHE A 44 -4.16 -0.69 3.09
C PHE A 44 -4.25 -1.25 4.50
N GLU A 45 -5.23 -2.14 4.70
CA GLU A 45 -5.59 -2.68 6.00
C GLU A 45 -6.16 -4.09 5.89
N CYS A 46 -6.20 -4.80 7.02
CA CYS A 46 -6.84 -6.09 7.16
C CYS A 46 -8.01 -5.95 8.14
N ALA A 47 -9.22 -6.33 7.70
CA ALA A 47 -10.42 -6.21 8.52
C ALA A 47 -10.24 -6.99 9.84
N PRO A 48 -10.73 -6.47 10.99
CA PRO A 48 -10.57 -7.13 12.30
C PRO A 48 -11.16 -8.55 12.37
N ASP A 49 -12.23 -8.79 11.60
CA ASP A 49 -12.87 -10.10 11.49
C ASP A 49 -12.16 -11.05 10.51
N ASN A 50 -11.08 -10.59 9.88
CA ASN A 50 -10.30 -11.32 8.89
C ASN A 50 -11.14 -11.76 7.67
N SER A 51 -12.23 -11.07 7.35
CA SER A 51 -13.07 -11.42 6.20
C SER A 51 -12.49 -10.94 4.87
N HIS A 52 -11.75 -9.82 4.91
CA HIS A 52 -11.16 -9.19 3.74
C HIS A 52 -10.01 -8.24 4.11
N SER A 53 -9.32 -7.75 3.08
CA SER A 53 -8.39 -6.63 3.14
C SER A 53 -8.80 -5.57 2.13
N THR A 54 -8.51 -4.31 2.42
CA THR A 54 -8.80 -3.20 1.50
C THR A 54 -7.51 -2.51 1.09
N VAL A 55 -7.50 -2.01 -0.14
CA VAL A 55 -6.51 -1.07 -0.67
C VAL A 55 -7.28 0.14 -1.17
N ASN A 56 -7.11 1.25 -0.49
CA ASN A 56 -7.71 2.54 -0.79
C ASN A 56 -6.66 3.48 -1.37
N ARG A 57 -7.07 4.38 -2.26
CA ARG A 57 -6.25 5.46 -2.81
C ARG A 57 -6.83 6.79 -2.37
N SER A 58 -5.98 7.69 -1.90
CA SER A 58 -6.39 9.07 -1.62
C SER A 58 -6.64 9.84 -2.91
N THR A 59 -7.70 10.64 -2.96
CA THR A 59 -7.95 11.60 -4.05
C THR A 59 -7.01 12.80 -3.99
N SER A 60 -6.59 13.18 -2.78
CA SER A 60 -5.49 14.12 -2.53
C SER A 60 -4.73 13.68 -1.26
N GLY A 61 -3.42 13.91 -1.21
CA GLY A 61 -2.61 13.55 -0.05
C GLY A 61 -1.53 14.58 0.23
N ALA A 62 -1.40 14.98 1.50
CA ALA A 62 -0.27 15.72 2.02
C ALA A 62 0.50 14.80 2.98
N ASP A 63 1.81 14.68 2.77
CA ASP A 63 2.71 13.98 3.70
C ASP A 63 3.56 15.03 4.40
N ALA A 64 3.41 15.11 5.71
CA ALA A 64 4.29 15.91 6.56
C ALA A 64 5.11 14.93 7.41
N SER A 65 6.39 14.78 7.11
CA SER A 65 7.32 14.00 7.92
C SER A 65 8.09 14.93 8.87
N ASN A 66 7.97 14.69 10.17
CA ASN A 66 9.00 15.02 11.16
C ASN A 66 9.87 13.76 11.35
N PRO A 67 11.20 13.86 11.61
CA PRO A 67 12.08 12.71 11.84
C PRO A 67 11.51 11.58 12.71
N ASP A 68 10.62 11.87 13.67
CA ASP A 68 10.03 10.87 14.57
C ASP A 68 8.58 10.48 14.22
N ILE A 69 7.90 11.23 13.34
CA ILE A 69 6.48 11.04 13.02
C ILE A 69 6.22 11.34 11.54
N ARG A 70 5.74 10.33 10.80
CA ARG A 70 5.16 10.53 9.47
C ARG A 70 3.65 10.77 9.60
N ILE A 71 3.22 12.01 9.36
CA ILE A 71 1.79 12.36 9.33
C ILE A 71 1.33 12.33 7.89
N VAL A 72 0.48 11.36 7.58
CA VAL A 72 -0.19 11.26 6.29
C VAL A 72 -1.58 11.83 6.44
N VAL A 73 -1.83 12.99 5.82
CA VAL A 73 -3.17 13.59 5.71
C VAL A 73 -3.69 13.27 4.31
N THR A 74 -4.77 12.50 4.24
CA THR A 74 -5.42 12.17 2.97
C THR A 74 -6.82 12.75 2.92
N GLU A 75 -7.20 13.29 1.77
CA GLU A 75 -8.57 13.69 1.47
C GLU A 75 -9.17 12.71 0.46
N GLY A 76 -10.41 12.28 0.72
CA GLY A 76 -11.16 11.33 -0.09
C GLY A 76 -10.46 9.99 -0.24
N LEU A 77 -10.97 8.94 0.40
CA LEU A 77 -10.47 7.58 0.18
C LEU A 77 -11.37 6.87 -0.82
N GLU A 78 -10.79 6.50 -1.96
CA GLU A 78 -11.44 5.67 -2.96
C GLU A 78 -10.97 4.22 -2.78
N LEU A 79 -11.92 3.30 -2.59
CA LEU A 79 -11.61 1.87 -2.58
C LEU A 79 -11.20 1.43 -3.99
N ILE A 80 -9.93 1.07 -4.14
CA ILE A 80 -9.39 0.57 -5.42
C ILE A 80 -9.53 -0.94 -5.50
N LYS A 81 -9.37 -1.63 -4.37
CA LYS A 81 -9.49 -3.07 -4.32
C LYS A 81 -9.91 -3.57 -2.94
N GLU A 82 -10.90 -4.46 -2.93
CA GLU A 82 -11.14 -5.39 -1.83
C GLU A 82 -10.54 -6.75 -2.22
N LEU A 83 -9.85 -7.39 -1.27
CA LEU A 83 -9.21 -8.70 -1.41
C LEU A 83 -9.79 -9.66 -0.38
N ARG A 84 -10.23 -10.81 -0.85
CA ARG A 84 -10.72 -11.92 -0.04
C ARG A 84 -9.82 -13.13 -0.20
N ARG A 85 -10.01 -14.12 0.67
CA ARG A 85 -9.24 -15.35 0.61
C ARG A 85 -9.51 -16.06 -0.73
N GLY A 86 -8.44 -16.43 -1.42
CA GLY A 86 -8.50 -17.13 -2.70
C GLY A 86 -8.61 -16.21 -3.91
N ASP A 87 -8.74 -14.91 -3.71
CA ASP A 87 -8.64 -13.94 -4.78
C ASP A 87 -7.21 -13.91 -5.35
N ASP A 88 -7.12 -13.58 -6.65
CA ASP A 88 -5.85 -13.27 -7.26
C ASP A 88 -5.17 -12.07 -6.56
N PRO A 89 -3.84 -12.10 -6.38
CA PRO A 89 -3.12 -10.99 -5.79
C PRO A 89 -3.35 -9.68 -6.57
N PHE A 90 -3.56 -8.59 -5.85
CA PHE A 90 -3.60 -7.27 -6.47
C PHE A 90 -2.18 -6.73 -6.63
N VAL A 91 -1.85 -6.28 -7.85
CA VAL A 91 -0.52 -5.75 -8.18
C VAL A 91 -0.62 -4.28 -8.56
N LEU A 92 0.24 -3.47 -7.98
CA LEU A 92 0.26 -2.02 -8.15
C LEU A 92 1.68 -1.56 -8.47
N THR A 93 1.84 -0.69 -9.46
CA THR A 93 3.14 -0.10 -9.80
C THR A 93 3.20 1.33 -9.32
N LEU A 94 4.23 1.67 -8.54
CA LEU A 94 4.37 2.94 -7.84
C LEU A 94 5.72 3.61 -8.09
N LEU A 95 5.78 4.93 -8.00
CA LEU A 95 6.97 5.76 -7.92
C LEU A 95 7.01 6.43 -6.55
N THR A 96 7.84 5.91 -5.65
CA THR A 96 7.94 6.36 -4.25
C THR A 96 9.00 7.45 -4.08
N ASP A 97 8.89 8.29 -3.05
CA ASP A 97 9.79 9.44 -2.77
C ASP A 97 11.28 9.12 -2.81
N ASN A 98 11.65 7.92 -2.35
CA ASN A 98 13.05 7.55 -2.15
C ASN A 98 13.68 6.83 -3.35
N SER A 99 13.04 6.84 -4.53
CA SER A 99 13.53 6.09 -5.70
C SER A 99 13.03 6.68 -7.01
N SER A 100 13.96 6.90 -7.96
CA SER A 100 13.64 7.20 -9.36
C SER A 100 13.11 5.97 -10.13
N GLN A 101 13.28 4.77 -9.58
CA GLN A 101 12.76 3.53 -10.14
C GLN A 101 11.36 3.25 -9.62
N ARG A 102 10.50 2.75 -10.53
CA ARG A 102 9.17 2.25 -10.16
C ARG A 102 9.30 0.98 -9.33
N ARG A 103 8.53 0.89 -8.25
CA ARG A 103 8.34 -0.31 -7.44
C ARG A 103 7.08 -1.02 -7.89
N ILE A 104 7.13 -2.35 -7.99
CA ILE A 104 5.94 -3.17 -8.24
C ILE A 104 5.59 -3.85 -6.93
N MET A 105 4.39 -3.59 -6.44
CA MET A 105 3.87 -4.03 -5.16
C MET A 105 2.80 -5.09 -5.38
N ARG A 106 2.79 -6.13 -4.55
CA ARG A 106 1.76 -7.17 -4.54
C ARG A 106 1.10 -7.24 -3.18
N PHE A 107 -0.22 -7.35 -3.20
CA PHE A 107 -1.09 -7.46 -2.04
C PHE A 107 -1.83 -8.79 -2.12
N THR A 108 -1.82 -9.56 -1.04
CA THR A 108 -2.51 -10.86 -0.97
C THR A 108 -3.17 -11.02 0.38
N HIS A 109 -4.47 -11.29 0.38
CA HIS A 109 -5.20 -11.66 1.58
C HIS A 109 -5.10 -13.18 1.78
N SER A 110 -4.31 -13.61 2.77
CA SER A 110 -4.03 -15.02 3.08
C SER A 110 -4.71 -15.44 4.36
#